data_AF-A0A8H9UKI5-F1
#
_entry.id   AF-A0A8H9UKI5-F1
#
_cell.length_a   1.000
_cell.length_b   1.000
_cell.length_c   1.000
_cell.angle_alpha   90.00
_cell.angle_beta   90.00
_cell.angle_gamma   90.00
#
_symmetry.space_group_name_H-M   'P 1'
#
loop_
_entity.id
_entity.type
_entity.pdbx_description
1 polymer ?
#
loop_
_entity_poly.entity_id
_entity_poly.type
_entity_poly.pdbx_seq_one_letter_code
_entity_poly.pdbx_strand_id
1 'polypeptide(L)' 'MKAKEFNQRYPVGSVFIYQPNPVLRGGKVVSTVDQARDCRDVSVVEINQEPYFANIKSLIPAG' A
#
# COMPACT_ATOMS: atom_id res chain seq x y z
N MET A 1 -5.78 -2.18 -10.33
CA MET A 1 -5.51 -0.81 -9.87
C MET A 1 -4.09 -0.41 -10.25
N LYS A 2 -3.94 0.81 -10.79
CA LYS A 2 -2.66 1.53 -11.01
C LYS A 2 -2.55 2.69 -10.01
N ALA A 3 -1.39 3.35 -9.93
CA ALA A 3 -1.14 4.41 -8.96
C ALA A 3 -2.17 5.55 -9.01
N LYS A 4 -2.58 5.99 -10.20
CA LYS A 4 -3.58 7.05 -10.36
C LYS A 4 -4.91 6.72 -9.68
N GLU A 5 -5.44 5.53 -9.92
CA GLU A 5 -6.69 5.05 -9.34
C GLU A 5 -6.55 4.85 -7.82
N PHE A 6 -5.39 4.36 -7.36
CA PHE A 6 -5.08 4.23 -5.94
C PHE A 6 -5.12 5.59 -5.23
N ASN A 7 -4.42 6.60 -5.77
CA ASN A 7 -4.34 7.94 -5.19
C ASN A 7 -5.67 8.68 -5.21
N GLN A 8 -6.55 8.39 -6.17
CA GLN A 8 -7.92 8.93 -6.19
C GLN A 8 -8.79 8.36 -5.08
N ARG A 9 -8.56 7.09 -4.73
CA ARG A 9 -9.37 6.37 -3.73
C ARG A 9 -8.83 6.53 -2.31
N TYR A 10 -7.52 6.65 -2.16
CA TYR A 10 -6.83 6.65 -0.87
C TYR A 10 -5.89 7.86 -0.77
N PRO A 11 -6.27 8.90 -0.01
CA PRO A 11 -5.36 10.02 0.25
C PRO A 11 -4.15 9.58 1.06
N VAL A 12 -3.09 10.40 1.05
CA VAL A 12 -1.92 10.23 1.92
C VAL A 12 -2.39 10.18 3.39
N GLY A 13 -1.84 9.25 4.17
CA GLY A 13 -2.26 8.97 5.54
C GLY A 13 -3.33 7.86 5.66
N SER A 14 -3.84 7.33 4.55
CA SER A 14 -4.78 6.19 4.56
C SER A 14 -4.14 4.95 5.21
N VAL A 15 -4.94 4.23 6.00
CA VAL A 15 -4.50 3.08 6.80
C VAL A 15 -4.79 1.77 6.05
N PHE A 16 -3.81 0.87 6.07
CA PHE A 16 -3.89 -0.43 5.43
C PHE A 16 -3.31 -1.52 6.33
N ILE A 17 -3.70 -2.75 6.04
CA ILE A 17 -3.00 -3.95 6.49
C ILE A 17 -2.00 -4.32 5.38
N TYR A 18 -0.70 -4.25 5.68
CA TYR A 18 0.36 -4.75 4.83
C TYR A 18 0.47 -6.27 4.97
N GLN A 19 0.12 -6.97 3.90
CA GLN A 19 0.13 -8.43 3.80
C GLN A 19 0.76 -8.86 2.47
N PRO A 20 2.09 -9.01 2.41
CA PRO A 20 2.79 -9.40 1.18
C PRO A 20 2.51 -10.85 0.76
N ASN A 21 2.15 -11.71 1.71
CA ASN A 21 1.72 -13.08 1.46
C ASN A 21 0.27 -13.28 1.94
N PRO A 22 -0.70 -13.44 1.02
CA PRO A 22 -2.11 -13.58 1.38
C PRO A 22 -2.43 -14.87 2.15
N VAL A 23 -1.55 -15.88 2.11
CA VAL A 23 -1.74 -17.15 2.83
C VAL A 23 -1.38 -17.02 4.31
N LEU A 24 -0.46 -16.11 4.64
CA LEU A 24 0.00 -15.91 6.02
C LEU A 24 -0.95 -14.95 6.75
N ARG A 25 -1.42 -15.34 7.94
CA ARG A 25 -2.20 -14.46 8.82
C ARG A 25 -1.27 -13.49 9.57
N GLY A 26 -1.76 -12.29 9.88
CA GLY A 26 -1.06 -11.33 10.74
C GLY A 26 -0.32 -10.21 9.99
N GLY A 27 -0.96 -9.57 9.01
CA GLY A 27 -0.41 -8.37 8.37
C GLY A 27 -0.23 -7.21 9.34
N LYS A 28 0.75 -6.33 9.07
CA LYS A 28 1.04 -5.15 9.89
C LYS A 28 0.11 -4.01 9.51
N VAL A 29 -0.37 -3.23 10.49
CA VAL A 29 -1.09 -1.98 10.21
C VAL A 29 -0.08 -0.90 9.86
N VAL A 30 -0.25 -0.29 8.68
CA VAL A 30 0.61 0.77 8.13
C VAL A 30 -0.23 1.92 7.59
N SER A 31 0.37 3.09 7.43
CA SER A 31 -0.24 4.22 6.73
C SER A 31 0.60 4.69 5.55
N THR A 32 -0.04 5.22 4.51
CA THR A 32 0.67 5.82 3.37
C THR A 32 1.34 7.13 3.77
N VAL A 33 2.58 7.32 3.36
CA VAL A 33 3.39 8.53 3.67
C VAL A 33 3.44 9.48 2.48
N ASP A 34 3.33 8.96 1.26
CA ASP A 34 3.30 9.73 0.02
C ASP A 34 2.32 9.09 -0.99
N GLN A 35 2.10 9.76 -2.12
CA GLN A 35 1.33 9.24 -3.25
C GLN A 35 1.98 7.99 -3.84
N ALA A 36 1.14 7.03 -4.24
CA ALA A 36 1.58 5.87 -5.00
C ALA A 36 2.14 6.30 -6.38
N ARG A 37 3.10 5.54 -6.88
CA ARG A 37 3.75 5.75 -8.17
C ARG A 37 3.78 4.45 -8.97
N ASP A 38 3.59 4.56 -10.28
CA ASP A 38 3.73 3.44 -11.19
C ASP A 38 5.22 3.26 -11.54
N CYS A 39 5.76 2.08 -11.24
CA CYS A 39 7.01 1.58 -11.79
C CYS A 39 6.70 0.73 -13.04
N ARG A 40 7.74 0.15 -13.67
CA ARG A 40 7.64 -0.60 -14.94
C ARG A 40 6.46 -1.59 -14.94
N ASP A 41 6.44 -2.51 -13.98
CA ASP A 41 5.44 -3.60 -13.93
C ASP A 41 4.58 -3.59 -12.65
N VAL A 42 4.90 -2.71 -11.69
CA VAL A 42 4.27 -2.67 -10.37
C VAL A 42 3.94 -1.23 -9.99
N SER A 43 2.95 -1.07 -9.12
CA SER A 43 2.64 0.23 -8.51
C SER A 43 3.00 0.15 -7.04
N VAL A 44 3.78 1.12 -6.56
CA VAL A 44 4.32 1.14 -5.19
C VAL A 44 3.90 2.40 -4.47
N VAL A 45 3.80 2.32 -3.15
CA VAL A 45 3.52 3.47 -2.28
C VAL A 45 4.47 3.43 -1.08
N GLU A 46 4.84 4.61 -0.60
CA GLU A 46 5.62 4.73 0.63
C GLU A 46 4.73 4.54 1.86
N ILE A 47 5.22 3.77 2.84
CA ILE A 47 4.51 3.44 4.08
C ILE A 47 5.37 3.75 5.31
N ASN A 48 4.71 4.01 6.44
CA ASN A 48 5.35 4.52 7.66
C ASN A 48 6.22 3.49 8.43
N GLN A 49 6.29 2.25 7.98
CA GLN A 49 7.01 1.15 8.63
C GLN A 49 7.69 0.27 7.59
N GLU A 50 8.69 -0.50 8.01
CA GLU A 50 9.37 -1.46 7.14
C GLU A 50 8.37 -2.39 6.42
N PRO A 51 8.50 -2.55 5.08
CA PRO A 51 9.69 -2.24 4.24
C PRO A 51 9.80 -0.79 3.70
N TYR A 52 9.01 0.16 4.19
CA TYR A 52 8.91 1.56 3.75
C TYR A 52 8.35 1.78 2.34
N PHE A 53 8.48 0.81 1.44
CA PHE A 53 7.79 0.81 0.15
C PHE A 53 7.02 -0.50 -0.03
N ALA A 54 5.73 -0.40 -0.27
CA ALA A 54 4.86 -1.54 -0.49
C ALA A 54 4.25 -1.52 -1.89
N ASN A 55 4.14 -2.70 -2.50
CA ASN A 55 3.27 -2.86 -3.67
C ASN A 55 1.83 -2.62 -3.24
N ILE A 56 1.07 -1.82 -3.98
CA ILE A 56 -0.33 -1.53 -3.65
C ILE A 56 -1.21 -2.79 -3.61
N LYS A 57 -0.81 -3.87 -4.32
CA LYS A 57 -1.51 -5.16 -4.30
C LYS A 57 -1.33 -5.94 -2.98
N SER A 58 -0.33 -5.56 -2.19
CA SER A 58 -0.05 -6.14 -0.87
C SER A 58 -0.69 -5.35 0.27
N LEU A 59 -1.49 -4.33 -0.05
CA LEU A 59 -2.19 -3.49 0.92
C LEU A 59 -3.69 -3.80 0.89
N ILE A 60 -4.23 -4.10 2.07
CA ILE A 60 -5.66 -4.36 2.27
C ILE A 60 -6.25 -3.17 3.02
N PRO A 61 -7.28 -2.48 2.50
CA PRO A 61 -7.89 -1.34 3.17
C PRO A 61 -8.38 -1.70 4.58
N ALA A 62 -7.97 -0.93 5.58
CA ALA A 62 -8.37 -1.13 6.97
C ALA A 62 -9.54 -0.21 7.32
N GLY A 63 -10.73 -0.47 6.74
CA GLY A 63 -11.96 0.28 7.01
C GLY A 63 -12.11 1.56 6.21
#